data_AF-A0A7T0PWK3-F1
#
_entry.id   AF-A0A7T0PWK3-F1
#
_cell.length_a   1.000
_cell.length_b   1.000
_cell.length_c   1.000
_cell.angle_alpha   90.00
_cell.angle_beta   90.00
_cell.angle_gamma   90.00
#
_symmetry.space_group_name_H-M   'P 1'
#
loop_
_entity.id
_entity.type
_entity.pdbx_description
1 polymer ?
#
loop_
_entity_poly.entity_id
_entity_poly.type
_entity_poly.pdbx_seq_one_letter_code
_entity_poly.pdbx_strand_id
1 'polypeptide(L)'
;MLDAAGVQRQHVLPSGVAEELDRLGVRDLAGFDVVDIEELEGLTILADWQQRLGTASDGRDGGEAWVAALAQMMGGVAIIDDRQAHAVIERYSELAVHGVLWAISRGVVEGRAPGPHAYSGLCDQMLGARERVEPGSLRWPFDMGGYVRWFERNKAVLGG
;
A
#
# COMPACT_ATOMS: atom_id res chain seq x y z
N MET A 1 1.97 -3.62 -0.28
CA MET A 1 3.20 -3.12 0.38
C MET A 1 2.89 -2.94 1.85
N LEU A 2 3.83 -3.21 2.77
CA LEU A 2 3.63 -2.98 4.21
C LEU A 2 4.53 -1.87 4.72
N ASP A 3 3.99 -1.04 5.62
CA ASP A 3 4.75 -0.09 6.43
C ASP A 3 4.60 -0.49 7.91
N ALA A 4 5.61 -1.14 8.48
CA ALA A 4 5.56 -1.53 9.89
C ALA A 4 5.92 -0.33 10.79
N ALA A 5 5.02 0.09 11.67
CA ALA A 5 5.30 1.14 12.64
C ALA A 5 6.18 0.62 13.80
N GLY A 6 7.45 1.05 13.90
CA GLY A 6 8.36 0.63 14.99
C GLY A 6 9.83 1.11 14.85
N VAL A 7 10.66 0.87 15.88
CA VAL A 7 12.03 1.41 16.06
C VAL A 7 13.04 0.96 14.97
N GLN A 8 12.78 -0.16 14.28
CA GLN A 8 13.37 -0.48 12.97
C GLN A 8 12.21 -0.73 12.02
N ARG A 9 12.01 0.16 11.04
CA ARG A 9 10.95 0.00 10.03
C ARG A 9 11.47 -0.77 8.84
N GLN A 10 10.71 -1.76 8.41
CA GLN A 10 10.99 -2.64 7.29
C GLN A 10 9.88 -2.44 6.25
N HIS A 11 10.26 -2.16 5.00
CA HIS A 11 9.32 -2.16 3.89
C HIS A 11 9.22 -3.59 3.38
N VAL A 12 8.06 -4.20 3.57
CA VAL A 12 7.89 -5.62 3.27
C VAL A 12 6.95 -5.80 2.08
N LEU A 13 7.31 -6.76 1.24
CA LEU A 13 6.50 -7.22 0.13
C LEU A 13 6.20 -8.71 0.33
N PRO A 14 4.91 -9.12 0.33
CA PRO A 14 4.60 -10.54 0.32
C PRO A 14 5.16 -11.24 -0.93
N SER A 15 5.68 -12.46 -0.77
CA SER A 15 6.18 -13.32 -1.85
C SER A 15 5.20 -13.40 -3.03
N GLY A 16 3.91 -13.62 -2.76
CA GLY A 16 2.87 -13.67 -3.79
C GLY A 16 2.73 -12.39 -4.61
N VAL A 17 2.98 -11.22 -4.00
CA VAL A 17 3.00 -9.93 -4.71
C VAL A 17 4.31 -9.77 -5.50
N ALA A 18 5.45 -10.20 -4.95
CA ALA A 18 6.73 -10.18 -5.65
C ALA A 18 6.69 -11.04 -6.93
N GLU A 19 6.08 -12.22 -6.87
CA GLU A 19 5.87 -13.08 -8.04
C GLU A 19 4.96 -12.42 -9.09
N GLU A 20 3.91 -11.72 -8.66
CA GLU A 20 3.04 -10.98 -9.56
C GLU A 20 3.78 -9.84 -10.26
N LEU A 21 4.59 -9.09 -9.52
CA LEU A 21 5.43 -8.02 -10.07
C LEU A 21 6.45 -8.56 -11.08
N ASP A 22 7.10 -9.70 -10.80
CA ASP A 22 8.03 -10.32 -11.75
C ASP A 22 7.30 -10.78 -13.03
N ARG A 23 6.09 -11.35 -12.91
CA ARG A 23 5.25 -11.68 -14.08
C ARG A 23 4.90 -10.45 -14.91
N LEU A 24 4.76 -9.28 -14.28
CA LEU A 24 4.50 -8.00 -14.94
C LEU A 24 5.79 -7.30 -15.44
N GLY A 25 6.96 -7.92 -15.24
CA GLY A 25 8.25 -7.40 -15.71
C GLY A 25 8.91 -6.39 -14.76
N VAL A 26 8.40 -6.21 -13.55
CA VAL A 26 9.01 -5.38 -12.51
C VAL A 26 10.00 -6.22 -11.71
N ARG A 27 11.30 -5.96 -11.89
CA ARG A 27 12.39 -6.79 -11.33
C ARG A 27 13.24 -6.10 -10.27
N ASP A 28 13.20 -4.77 -10.24
CA ASP A 28 13.92 -4.02 -9.23
C ASP A 28 13.00 -3.83 -8.01
N LEU A 29 13.24 -4.65 -6.99
CA LEU A 29 12.56 -4.59 -5.69
C LEU A 29 13.48 -4.02 -4.62
N ALA A 30 14.54 -3.30 -5.00
CA ALA A 30 15.47 -2.72 -4.04
C ALA A 30 14.74 -1.84 -3.02
N GLY A 31 15.02 -2.10 -1.73
CA GLY A 31 14.36 -1.42 -0.62
C GLY A 31 13.11 -2.13 -0.09
N PHE A 32 12.73 -3.29 -0.64
CA PHE A 32 11.74 -4.19 -0.04
C PHE A 32 12.38 -5.48 0.41
N ASP A 33 12.00 -5.94 1.60
CA ASP A 33 12.24 -7.30 2.02
C ASP A 33 11.06 -8.17 1.60
N VAL A 34 11.35 -9.21 0.81
CA VAL A 34 10.33 -10.16 0.38
C VAL A 34 10.14 -11.18 1.49
N VAL A 35 8.91 -11.31 1.98
CA VAL A 35 8.55 -12.21 3.07
C VAL A 35 7.48 -13.18 2.61
N ASP A 36 7.67 -14.45 2.93
CA ASP A 36 6.72 -15.51 2.64
C ASP A 36 5.91 -15.89 3.88
N ILE A 37 4.75 -16.51 3.66
CA ILE A 37 3.90 -17.07 4.71
C ILE A 37 4.08 -18.58 4.68
N GLU A 38 4.97 -19.09 5.54
CA GLU A 38 5.36 -20.51 5.54
C GLU A 38 4.61 -21.32 6.60
N GLU A 39 4.14 -20.68 7.67
CA GLU A 39 3.49 -21.36 8.79
C GLU A 39 1.99 -21.61 8.52
N LEU A 40 1.48 -22.75 8.98
CA LEU A 40 0.08 -23.16 8.79
C LEU A 40 -0.92 -22.14 9.35
N GLU A 41 -0.59 -21.50 10.48
CA GLU A 41 -1.40 -20.42 11.05
C GLU A 41 -1.48 -19.23 10.08
N GLY A 42 -0.34 -18.80 9.55
CA GLY A 42 -0.28 -17.73 8.54
C GLY A 42 -1.04 -18.09 7.26
N LEU A 43 -0.93 -19.34 6.79
CA LEU A 43 -1.69 -19.82 5.63
C LEU A 43 -3.21 -19.80 5.88
N THR A 44 -3.62 -20.05 7.12
CA THR A 44 -5.04 -19.96 7.51
C THR A 44 -5.53 -18.50 7.49
N ILE A 45 -4.72 -17.57 7.99
CA ILE A 45 -5.00 -16.13 7.93
C ILE A 45 -5.10 -15.67 6.47
N LEU A 46 -4.18 -16.11 5.62
CA LEU A 46 -4.21 -15.81 4.19
C LEU A 46 -5.47 -16.33 3.51
N ALA A 47 -5.85 -17.60 3.77
CA ALA A 47 -7.05 -18.19 3.18
C ALA A 47 -8.33 -17.44 3.58
N ASP A 48 -8.43 -16.99 4.84
CA ASP A 48 -9.54 -16.18 5.33
C ASP A 48 -9.61 -14.82 4.62
N TRP A 49 -8.48 -14.13 4.44
CA TRP A 49 -8.43 -12.90 3.66
C TRP A 49 -8.74 -13.10 2.18
N GLN A 50 -8.24 -14.18 1.56
CA GLN A 50 -8.58 -14.53 0.18
C GLN A 50 -10.07 -14.81 0.02
N GLN A 51 -10.72 -15.41 1.00
CA GLN A 51 -12.17 -15.60 0.97
C GLN A 51 -12.92 -14.27 1.10
N ARG A 52 -12.48 -13.38 2.00
CA ARG A 52 -13.13 -12.09 2.25
C ARG A 52 -12.97 -11.10 1.10
N LEU A 53 -11.78 -11.07 0.50
CA LEU A 53 -11.44 -10.16 -0.60
C LEU A 53 -11.80 -10.77 -1.96
N GLY A 54 -11.54 -12.06 -2.18
CA GLY A 54 -11.91 -12.76 -3.42
C GLY A 54 -13.42 -12.93 -3.63
N THR A 55 -14.27 -12.64 -2.64
CA THR A 55 -15.72 -12.50 -2.85
C THR A 55 -16.14 -11.10 -3.32
N ALA A 56 -15.22 -10.13 -3.29
CA ALA A 56 -15.45 -8.75 -3.72
C ALA A 56 -15.03 -8.48 -5.18
N SER A 57 -14.13 -9.27 -5.79
CA SER A 57 -13.73 -9.09 -7.20
C SER A 57 -13.30 -10.37 -7.94
N ASP A 58 -13.19 -10.27 -9.27
CA ASP A 58 -13.00 -11.34 -10.28
C ASP A 58 -11.62 -12.07 -10.24
N GLY A 59 -11.07 -12.35 -9.05
CA GLY A 59 -9.81 -13.08 -8.87
C GLY A 59 -8.55 -12.21 -8.93
N ARG A 60 -8.68 -10.89 -8.87
CA ARG A 60 -7.55 -9.93 -8.81
C ARG A 60 -7.03 -9.63 -7.40
N ASP A 61 -7.78 -9.98 -6.36
CA ASP A 61 -7.48 -9.50 -4.99
C ASP A 61 -6.51 -10.41 -4.20
N GLY A 62 -5.83 -11.33 -4.90
CA GLY A 62 -4.84 -12.23 -4.29
C GLY A 62 -3.71 -11.44 -3.63
N GLY A 63 -3.16 -10.44 -4.33
CA GLY A 63 -2.09 -9.59 -3.78
C GLY A 63 -2.53 -8.78 -2.56
N GLU A 64 -3.78 -8.31 -2.53
CA GLU A 64 -4.33 -7.54 -1.42
C GLU A 64 -4.59 -8.42 -0.19
N ALA A 65 -5.07 -9.65 -0.40
CA ALA A 65 -5.20 -10.63 0.66
C ALA A 65 -3.86 -10.99 1.29
N TRP A 66 -2.81 -11.15 0.46
CA TRP A 66 -1.45 -11.35 0.94
C TRP A 66 -0.94 -10.16 1.77
N VAL A 67 -1.19 -8.94 1.31
CA VAL A 67 -0.81 -7.73 2.07
C VAL A 67 -1.58 -7.67 3.39
N ALA A 68 -2.89 -7.90 3.40
CA ALA A 68 -3.71 -7.88 4.62
C ALA A 68 -3.27 -8.96 5.63
N ALA A 69 -3.05 -10.19 5.15
CA ALA A 69 -2.61 -11.30 5.99
C ALA A 69 -1.25 -11.02 6.64
N LEU A 70 -0.28 -10.56 5.85
CA LEU A 70 1.05 -10.28 6.36
C LEU A 70 1.06 -9.07 7.30
N ALA A 71 0.26 -8.03 7.01
CA ALA A 71 0.10 -6.89 7.92
C ALA A 71 -0.46 -7.34 9.28
N GLN A 72 -1.47 -8.21 9.27
CA GLN A 72 -2.07 -8.77 10.48
C GLN A 72 -1.06 -9.60 11.29
N MET A 73 -0.28 -10.46 10.62
CA MET A 73 0.74 -11.28 11.28
C MET A 73 1.87 -10.44 11.90
N MET A 74 2.27 -9.37 11.23
CA MET A 74 3.39 -8.52 11.67
C MET A 74 2.96 -7.37 12.59
N GLY A 75 1.66 -7.14 12.79
CA GLY A 75 1.16 -5.93 13.45
C GLY A 75 1.53 -4.65 12.69
N GLY A 76 1.59 -4.71 11.36
CA GLY A 76 1.99 -3.61 10.49
C GLY A 76 0.82 -2.84 9.88
N VAL A 77 1.13 -1.84 9.05
CA VAL A 77 0.14 -1.11 8.24
C VAL A 77 0.09 -1.71 6.84
N ALA A 78 -1.09 -2.08 6.39
CA ALA A 78 -1.34 -2.50 5.02
C ALA A 78 -1.37 -1.28 4.07
N ILE A 79 -0.52 -1.27 3.03
CA ILE A 79 -0.59 -0.28 1.95
C ILE A 79 -1.28 -0.88 0.72
N ILE A 80 -2.53 -0.45 0.49
CA ILE A 80 -3.45 -0.91 -0.55
C ILE A 80 -4.13 0.33 -1.15
N ASP A 81 -4.26 0.44 -2.48
CA ASP A 81 -4.96 1.57 -3.11
C ASP A 81 -6.42 1.25 -3.48
N ASP A 82 -6.82 -0.03 -3.45
CA ASP A 82 -8.18 -0.44 -3.79
C ASP A 82 -9.18 -0.11 -2.67
N ARG A 83 -10.25 0.58 -3.04
CA ARG A 83 -11.26 1.07 -2.11
C ARG A 83 -12.16 -0.06 -1.58
N GLN A 84 -12.43 -1.09 -2.39
CA GLN A 84 -13.25 -2.22 -1.97
C GLN A 84 -12.48 -3.05 -0.95
N ALA A 85 -11.19 -3.29 -1.21
CA ALA A 85 -10.29 -3.98 -0.28
C ALA A 85 -10.18 -3.24 1.05
N HIS A 86 -10.00 -1.92 1.02
CA HIS A 86 -10.06 -1.07 2.21
C HIS A 86 -11.34 -1.30 3.02
N ALA A 87 -12.49 -1.20 2.36
CA ALA A 87 -13.79 -1.34 3.03
C ALA A 87 -13.99 -2.74 3.64
N VAL A 88 -13.48 -3.78 2.97
CA VAL A 88 -13.49 -5.17 3.49
C VAL A 88 -12.59 -5.27 4.73
N ILE A 89 -11.36 -4.75 4.66
CA ILE A 89 -10.40 -4.83 5.77
C ILE A 89 -10.92 -4.08 7.00
N GLU A 90 -11.41 -2.85 6.82
CA GLU A 90 -12.00 -2.03 7.89
C GLU A 90 -13.25 -2.68 8.50
N ARG A 91 -14.03 -3.43 7.71
CA ARG A 91 -15.24 -4.11 8.19
C ARG A 91 -14.93 -5.34 9.05
N TYR A 92 -13.86 -6.06 8.74
CA TYR A 92 -13.59 -7.38 9.33
C TYR A 92 -12.35 -7.43 10.23
N SER A 93 -11.66 -6.30 10.44
CA SER A 93 -10.47 -6.23 11.29
C SER A 93 -10.21 -4.80 11.81
N GLU A 94 -9.36 -4.69 12.82
CA GLU A 94 -8.79 -3.42 13.29
C GLU A 94 -7.46 -3.08 12.60
N LEU A 95 -7.15 -3.77 11.50
CA LEU A 95 -5.89 -3.60 10.79
C LEU A 95 -5.80 -2.18 10.20
N ALA A 96 -4.70 -1.50 10.48
CA ALA A 96 -4.43 -0.20 9.88
C ALA A 96 -4.18 -0.37 8.38
N VAL A 97 -5.00 0.30 7.57
CA VAL A 97 -4.93 0.21 6.11
C VAL A 97 -4.94 1.60 5.46
N HIS A 98 -3.98 1.84 4.57
CA HIS A 98 -3.72 3.14 3.98
C HIS A 98 -3.32 3.01 2.50
N GLY A 99 -3.55 4.06 1.72
CA GLY A 99 -3.10 4.11 0.32
C GLY A 99 -1.63 4.53 0.16
N VAL A 100 -1.10 4.40 -1.05
CA VAL A 100 0.28 4.78 -1.38
C VAL A 100 0.55 6.27 -1.10
N LEU A 101 -0.46 7.14 -1.30
CA LEU A 101 -0.35 8.56 -0.98
C LEU A 101 -0.03 8.81 0.50
N TRP A 102 -0.60 8.00 1.40
CA TRP A 102 -0.29 8.09 2.83
C TRP A 102 1.16 7.69 3.08
N ALA A 103 1.62 6.57 2.51
CA ALA A 103 3.00 6.08 2.68
C ALA A 103 4.05 7.10 2.20
N ILE A 104 3.84 7.72 1.03
CA ILE A 104 4.70 8.79 0.49
C ILE A 104 4.73 9.97 1.47
N SER A 105 3.55 10.42 1.89
CA SER A 105 3.42 11.61 2.74
C SER A 105 3.96 11.39 4.15
N ARG A 106 3.88 10.16 4.64
CA ARG A 106 4.46 9.76 5.92
C ARG A 106 5.97 9.93 5.94
N GLY A 107 6.65 9.72 4.81
CA GLY A 107 8.08 10.00 4.66
C GLY A 107 8.45 11.46 4.95
N VAL A 108 7.56 12.40 4.62
CA VAL A 108 7.77 13.83 4.92
C VAL A 108 7.47 14.13 6.40
N VAL A 109 6.36 13.62 6.92
CA VAL A 109 5.95 13.81 8.33
C VAL A 109 7.03 13.31 9.29
N GLU A 110 7.73 12.24 8.92
CA GLU A 110 8.75 11.61 9.73
C GLU A 110 10.17 12.14 9.49
N GLY A 111 10.32 13.14 8.60
CA GLY A 111 11.62 13.73 8.29
C GLY A 111 12.55 12.85 7.44
N ARG A 112 12.05 11.77 6.83
CA ARG A 112 12.81 10.95 5.86
C ARG A 112 13.04 11.69 4.55
N ALA A 113 12.15 12.61 4.22
CA ALA A 113 12.31 13.56 3.14
C ALA A 113 12.39 14.99 3.71
N PRO A 114 13.21 15.88 3.12
CA PRO A 114 13.39 17.24 3.60
C PRO A 114 12.12 18.11 3.49
N GLY A 115 11.11 17.65 2.74
CA GLY A 115 9.83 18.34 2.59
C GLY A 115 8.97 17.72 1.48
N PRO A 116 7.71 18.16 1.32
CA PRO A 116 6.79 17.61 0.31
C PRO A 116 7.26 17.85 -1.13
N HIS A 117 8.11 18.85 -1.36
CA HIS A 117 8.71 19.07 -2.68
C HIS A 117 9.54 17.88 -3.18
N ALA A 118 10.13 17.09 -2.28
CA ALA A 118 10.92 15.92 -2.66
C ALA A 118 10.09 14.83 -3.38
N TYR A 119 8.77 14.76 -3.12
CA TYR A 119 7.89 13.77 -3.72
C TYR A 119 6.93 14.32 -4.77
N SER A 120 6.87 15.64 -4.99
CA SER A 120 5.94 16.24 -5.96
C SER A 120 6.10 15.65 -7.36
N GLY A 121 7.34 15.49 -7.84
CA GLY A 121 7.59 14.91 -9.15
C GLY A 121 7.23 13.43 -9.25
N LEU A 122 7.41 12.66 -8.18
CA LEU A 122 6.97 11.27 -8.10
C LEU A 122 5.44 11.19 -8.16
N CYS A 123 4.74 12.04 -7.42
CA CYS A 123 3.29 12.08 -7.42
C CYS A 123 2.72 12.38 -8.81
N ASP A 124 3.29 13.36 -9.51
CA ASP A 124 2.87 13.71 -10.86
C ASP A 124 3.12 12.56 -11.85
N GLN A 125 4.26 11.86 -11.72
CA GLN A 125 4.56 10.67 -12.52
C GLN A 125 3.55 9.54 -12.28
N MET A 126 3.15 9.30 -11.03
CA MET A 126 2.16 8.27 -10.69
C MET A 126 0.77 8.59 -11.25
N LEU A 127 0.33 9.85 -11.12
CA LEU A 127 -0.92 10.33 -11.73
C LEU A 127 -0.89 10.12 -13.26
N GLY A 128 0.18 10.57 -13.93
CA GLY A 128 0.31 10.44 -15.38
C GLY A 128 0.57 9.01 -15.89
N ALA A 129 1.17 8.13 -15.10
CA ALA A 129 1.34 6.71 -15.44
C ALA A 129 0.00 5.97 -15.38
N ARG A 130 -0.80 6.19 -14.34
CA ARG A 130 -2.11 5.55 -14.15
C ARG A 130 -3.15 6.03 -15.17
N GLU A 131 -3.15 7.32 -15.51
CA GLU A 131 -4.03 7.84 -16.60
C GLU A 131 -3.80 7.13 -17.94
N ARG A 132 -2.56 6.70 -18.22
CA ARG A 132 -2.21 6.01 -19.47
C ARG A 132 -2.64 4.53 -19.50
N VAL A 133 -2.77 3.90 -18.35
CA VAL A 133 -3.12 2.47 -18.22
C VAL A 133 -4.63 2.31 -18.05
N GLU A 134 -5.23 3.08 -17.15
CA GLU A 134 -6.66 3.03 -16.84
C GLU A 134 -7.14 4.41 -16.39
N PRO A 135 -7.82 5.18 -17.28
CA PRO A 135 -8.30 6.52 -16.97
C PRO A 135 -9.17 6.55 -15.71
N GLY A 136 -8.81 7.37 -14.73
CA GLY A 136 -9.56 7.52 -13.47
C GLY A 136 -9.29 6.48 -12.38
N SER A 137 -8.26 5.64 -12.54
CA SER A 137 -7.91 4.59 -11.57
C SER A 137 -7.19 5.10 -10.32
N LEU A 138 -6.28 6.08 -10.45
CA LEU A 138 -5.64 6.73 -9.29
C LEU A 138 -6.46 7.96 -8.86
N ARG A 139 -7.13 7.88 -7.71
CA ARG A 139 -8.03 8.93 -7.22
C ARG A 139 -7.41 9.73 -6.09
N TRP A 140 -6.25 10.32 -6.35
CA TRP A 140 -5.69 11.24 -5.38
C TRP A 140 -6.49 12.55 -5.37
N PRO A 141 -6.60 13.21 -4.21
CA PRO A 141 -7.42 14.41 -4.02
C PRO A 141 -6.77 15.70 -4.58
N PHE A 142 -5.97 15.55 -5.64
CA PHE A 142 -5.26 16.63 -6.32
C PHE A 142 -4.86 16.21 -7.75
N ASP A 143 -4.75 17.22 -8.63
CA ASP A 143 -4.18 17.08 -9.97
C ASP A 143 -2.65 17.25 -9.95
N MET A 144 -2.02 17.05 -11.12
CA MET A 144 -0.58 17.28 -11.29
C MET A 144 -0.14 18.66 -10.76
N GLY A 145 0.96 18.70 -10.01
CA GLY A 145 1.48 19.88 -9.31
C GLY A 145 0.74 20.20 -8.00
N GLY A 146 -0.31 19.47 -7.65
CA GLY A 146 -1.16 19.73 -6.50
C GLY A 146 -0.71 19.11 -5.18
N TYR A 147 0.23 18.15 -5.22
CA TYR A 147 0.66 17.37 -4.04
C TYR A 147 1.09 18.24 -2.86
N VAL A 148 1.97 19.22 -3.08
CA VAL A 148 2.52 20.06 -2.00
C VAL A 148 1.42 20.82 -1.27
N ARG A 149 0.49 21.43 -2.03
CA ARG A 149 -0.64 22.18 -1.46
C ARG A 149 -1.61 21.25 -0.73
N TRP A 150 -1.80 20.04 -1.22
CA TRP A 150 -2.60 19.04 -0.52
C TRP A 150 -1.93 18.59 0.77
N PHE A 151 -0.63 18.29 0.75
CA PHE A 151 0.12 17.85 1.92
C PHE A 151 0.05 18.88 3.06
N GLU A 152 0.34 20.16 2.77
CA GLU A 152 0.31 21.21 3.80
C GLU A 152 -1.05 21.37 4.48
N ARG A 153 -2.14 21.11 3.75
CA ARG A 153 -3.51 21.14 4.30
C ARG A 153 -3.85 19.91 5.15
N ASN A 154 -3.17 18.78 4.94
CA ASN A 154 -3.54 17.49 5.53
C ASN A 154 -2.47 16.92 6.49
N LYS A 155 -1.31 17.58 6.63
CA LYS A 155 -0.17 17.09 7.44
C LYS A 155 -0.53 16.76 8.89
N ALA A 156 -1.52 17.43 9.48
CA ALA A 156 -1.97 17.17 10.84
C ALA A 156 -2.64 15.78 10.98
N VAL A 157 -3.35 15.33 9.95
CA VAL A 157 -4.04 14.03 9.93
C VAL A 157 -3.10 12.91 9.51
N LEU A 158 -2.11 13.22 8.67
CA LEU A 158 -1.06 12.29 8.26
C LEU A 158 -0.08 11.92 9.40
N GLY A 159 -0.13 12.67 10.50
CA GLY A 159 0.68 12.52 11.71
C GLY A 159 0.17 11.45 12.69
N GLY A 160 -1.14 11.18 12.65
CA GLY A 160 -1.83 10.24 13.54
C GLY A 160 -1.55 8.77 13.25
#